data_AF-A0A1Y6BQ74-F1
#
_entry.id   AF-A0A1Y6BQ74-F1
#
_cell.length_a   1.000
_cell.length_b   1.000
_cell.length_c   1.000
_cell.angle_alpha   90.00
_cell.angle_beta   90.00
_cell.angle_gamma   90.00
#
_symmetry.space_group_name_H-M   'P 1'
#
loop_
_entity.id
_entity.type
_entity.pdbx_description
1 polymer ?
#
loop_
_entity_poly.entity_id
_entity_poly.type
_entity_poly.pdbx_seq_one_letter_code
_entity_poly.pdbx_strand_id
1 'polypeptide(L)'
;MTALCGVIGKSSMNPCDFQEFFSKGERGQIDFLSRSELPPITNPAASCNFNLFFGFFFDGTRNNYNLCQQNEGGSNVARLYDCYPGQVVTGVIGGDKSWPEYPLFYKVYVPGVGRRSSR
;
A
#
# COMPACT_ATOMS: atom_id res chain seq x y z
N MET A 1 -32.20 15.08 -6.65
CA MET A 1 -32.42 13.67 -7.04
C MET A 1 -31.17 12.89 -6.67
N THR A 2 -31.28 11.98 -5.70
CA THR A 2 -30.16 11.14 -5.27
C THR A 2 -30.17 9.89 -6.16
N ALA A 3 -29.19 9.77 -7.06
CA ALA A 3 -29.00 8.54 -7.82
C ALA A 3 -28.36 7.50 -6.89
N LEU A 4 -29.10 6.44 -6.60
CA LEU A 4 -28.54 5.27 -5.92
C LEU A 4 -27.77 4.43 -6.94
N CYS A 5 -26.68 3.80 -6.49
CA CYS A 5 -25.89 2.90 -7.32
C CYS A 5 -26.79 1.81 -7.94
N GLY A 6 -26.54 1.47 -9.20
CA GLY A 6 -27.22 0.36 -9.86
C GLY A 6 -26.97 -0.97 -9.15
N VAL A 7 -27.70 -2.01 -9.54
CA VAL A 7 -27.52 -3.36 -8.99
C VAL A 7 -26.06 -3.79 -9.18
N ILE A 8 -25.34 -3.93 -8.06
CA ILE A 8 -23.98 -4.46 -8.06
C ILE A 8 -24.06 -5.94 -8.45
N GLY A 9 -23.27 -6.33 -9.45
CA GLY A 9 -23.21 -7.73 -9.90
C GLY A 9 -22.80 -8.65 -8.74
N LYS A 10 -23.38 -9.85 -8.67
CA LYS A 10 -23.06 -10.84 -7.61
C LYS A 10 -21.56 -11.13 -7.52
N SER A 11 -20.87 -11.15 -8.66
CA SER A 11 -19.41 -11.32 -8.73
C SER A 11 -18.62 -10.25 -7.98
N SER A 12 -19.17 -9.03 -7.86
CA SER A 12 -18.54 -7.92 -7.13
C SER A 12 -18.86 -7.92 -5.62
N MET A 13 -19.62 -8.89 -5.13
CA MET A 13 -19.99 -8.97 -3.70
C MET A 13 -18.92 -9.62 -2.82
N ASN A 14 -18.03 -10.42 -3.41
CA ASN A 14 -16.98 -11.11 -2.67
C ASN A 14 -15.58 -10.67 -3.11
N PRO A 15 -15.04 -9.56 -2.54
CA PRO A 15 -13.70 -9.07 -2.89
C PRO A 15 -12.57 -9.99 -2.42
N CYS A 16 -12.86 -10.98 -1.58
CA CYS A 16 -11.88 -11.96 -1.11
C CYS A 16 -11.67 -13.11 -2.11
N ASP A 17 -12.60 -13.36 -3.02
CA ASP A 17 -12.43 -14.34 -4.09
C ASP A 17 -11.93 -13.66 -5.36
N PHE A 18 -10.62 -13.71 -5.57
CA PHE A 18 -9.98 -13.11 -6.74
C PHE A 18 -10.52 -13.64 -8.09
N GLN A 19 -10.94 -14.92 -8.14
CA GLN A 19 -11.38 -15.56 -9.39
C GLN A 19 -12.81 -15.17 -9.74
N GLU A 20 -13.65 -14.95 -8.74
CA GLU A 20 -15.03 -14.47 -8.89
C GLU A 20 -15.09 -12.95 -9.06
N PHE A 21 -14.27 -12.21 -8.31
CA PHE A 21 -14.28 -10.75 -8.27
C PHE A 21 -13.79 -10.12 -9.58
N PHE A 22 -12.76 -10.71 -10.21
CA PHE A 22 -12.20 -10.21 -11.46
C PHE A 22 -12.60 -11.07 -12.66
N SER A 23 -12.99 -10.41 -13.75
CA SER A 23 -13.21 -11.07 -15.04
C SER A 23 -11.92 -11.72 -15.54
N LYS A 24 -12.04 -12.65 -16.49
CA LYS A 24 -10.86 -13.31 -17.09
C LYS A 24 -9.92 -12.30 -17.78
N GLY A 25 -10.47 -11.24 -18.37
CA GLY A 25 -9.70 -10.17 -19.00
C GLY A 25 -8.92 -9.34 -17.97
N GLU A 26 -9.57 -8.93 -16.90
CA GLU A 26 -8.93 -8.16 -15.80
C GLU A 26 -7.83 -8.97 -15.13
N ARG A 27 -8.07 -10.27 -14.87
CA ARG A 27 -7.03 -11.17 -14.36
C ARG A 27 -5.80 -11.23 -15.26
N GLY A 28 -6.01 -11.33 -16.57
CA GLY A 28 -4.89 -11.29 -17.53
C GLY A 28 -4.11 -9.98 -17.52
N GLN A 29 -4.78 -8.85 -17.28
CA GLN A 29 -4.12 -7.55 -17.13
C GLN A 29 -3.34 -7.46 -15.81
N ILE A 30 -3.94 -7.92 -14.71
CA ILE A 30 -3.28 -7.96 -13.39
C ILE A 30 -2.02 -8.84 -13.45
N ASP A 31 -2.11 -10.02 -14.05
CA ASP A 31 -0.97 -10.93 -14.24
C ASP A 31 0.12 -10.37 -15.16
N PHE A 32 -0.25 -9.50 -16.10
CA PHE A 32 0.72 -8.84 -16.96
C PHE A 32 1.47 -7.74 -16.20
N LEU A 33 0.75 -6.91 -15.45
CA LEU A 33 1.30 -5.80 -14.66
C LEU A 33 2.15 -6.30 -13.48
N SER A 34 1.75 -7.37 -12.82
CA SER A 34 2.48 -7.94 -11.67
C SER A 34 3.90 -8.40 -12.02
N ARG A 35 4.15 -8.73 -13.29
CA ARG A 35 5.51 -9.06 -13.80
C ARG A 35 6.46 -7.88 -13.74
N SER A 36 5.96 -6.64 -13.78
CA SER A 36 6.78 -5.44 -13.63
C SER A 36 7.01 -5.06 -12.17
N GLU A 37 6.24 -5.65 -11.25
CA GLU A 37 6.26 -5.37 -9.81
C GLU A 37 7.09 -6.38 -9.02
N LEU A 38 7.18 -7.63 -9.49
CA LEU A 38 7.86 -8.74 -8.81
C LEU A 38 9.05 -9.25 -9.64
N PRO A 39 10.30 -9.07 -9.18
CA PRO A 39 11.46 -9.58 -9.89
C PRO A 39 11.53 -11.11 -9.80
N PRO A 40 12.09 -11.80 -10.82
CA PRO A 40 12.38 -13.22 -10.74
C PRO A 40 13.31 -13.52 -9.56
N ILE A 41 12.85 -14.38 -8.64
CA ILE A 41 13.53 -14.73 -7.38
C ILE A 41 14.97 -15.22 -7.59
N THR A 42 15.30 -15.73 -8.78
CA THR A 42 16.55 -16.45 -9.06
C THR A 42 17.54 -15.71 -9.97
N ASN A 43 17.27 -14.47 -10.39
CA ASN A 43 18.19 -13.74 -11.28
C ASN A 43 18.47 -12.30 -10.80
N PRO A 44 19.53 -12.10 -9.99
CA PRO A 44 19.95 -10.78 -9.55
C PRO A 44 20.28 -9.82 -10.70
N ALA A 45 20.80 -10.31 -11.84
CA ALA A 45 21.06 -9.46 -13.00
C ALA A 45 19.77 -8.92 -13.66
N ALA A 46 18.62 -9.54 -13.39
CA ALA A 46 17.34 -9.01 -13.82
C ALA A 46 16.92 -7.78 -12.99
N SER A 47 17.44 -7.58 -11.77
CA SER A 47 17.04 -6.50 -10.86
C SER A 47 17.24 -5.09 -11.45
N CYS A 48 18.15 -4.94 -12.41
CA CYS A 48 18.44 -3.67 -13.08
C CYS A 48 17.33 -3.20 -14.05
N ASN A 49 16.36 -4.06 -14.37
CA ASN A 49 15.29 -3.78 -15.33
C ASN A 49 13.89 -3.71 -14.69
N PHE A 50 13.80 -3.62 -13.36
CA PHE A 50 12.52 -3.52 -12.65
C PHE A 50 12.28 -2.11 -12.12
N ASN A 51 10.99 -1.78 -12.00
CA ASN A 51 10.57 -0.53 -11.42
C ASN A 51 10.71 -0.59 -9.90
N LEU A 52 11.18 0.52 -9.32
CA LEU A 52 11.11 0.75 -7.88
C LEU A 52 9.86 1.56 -7.58
N PHE A 53 9.11 1.15 -6.57
CA PHE A 53 7.85 1.80 -6.19
C PHE A 53 8.04 2.51 -4.87
N PHE A 54 7.85 3.83 -4.86
CA PHE A 54 8.01 4.65 -3.66
C PHE A 54 6.68 5.25 -3.24
N GLY A 55 6.21 4.86 -2.06
CA GLY A 55 5.05 5.45 -1.40
C GLY A 55 5.50 6.48 -0.37
N PHE A 56 5.19 7.76 -0.61
CA PHE A 56 5.41 8.84 0.36
C PHE A 56 4.09 9.33 0.93
N PHE A 57 3.92 9.19 2.24
CA PHE A 57 2.64 9.42 2.92
C PHE A 57 2.76 10.61 3.87
N PHE A 58 2.34 11.79 3.39
CA PHE A 58 2.36 13.03 4.15
C PHE A 58 1.06 13.20 4.93
N ASP A 59 1.13 13.07 6.26
CA ASP A 59 -0.07 13.17 7.10
C ASP A 59 -0.46 14.64 7.39
N GLY A 60 -1.72 14.85 7.74
CA GLY A 60 -2.30 16.14 8.08
C GLY A 60 -1.74 16.74 9.36
N THR A 61 -1.90 18.07 9.48
CA THR A 61 -1.44 18.89 10.60
C THR A 61 -1.75 18.27 11.96
N ARG A 62 -0.75 18.22 12.85
CA ARG A 62 -0.79 17.60 14.19
C ARG A 62 -1.00 16.07 14.23
N ASN A 63 -1.01 15.36 13.10
CA ASN A 63 -1.07 13.90 13.10
C ASN A 63 0.34 13.28 13.22
N ASN A 64 0.42 12.17 13.95
CA ASN A 64 1.65 11.41 14.11
C ASN A 64 1.29 9.93 14.26
N TYR A 65 1.84 9.12 13.36
CA TYR A 65 1.57 7.70 13.28
C TYR A 65 1.73 6.94 14.60
N ASN A 66 2.88 7.10 15.29
CA ASN A 66 3.19 6.37 16.53
C ASN A 66 2.19 6.67 17.66
N LEU A 67 1.65 7.90 17.68
CA LEU A 67 0.68 8.33 18.69
C LEU A 67 -0.75 7.96 18.31
N CYS A 68 -1.03 7.87 17.02
CA CYS A 68 -2.31 7.38 16.50
C CYS A 68 -2.48 5.88 16.78
N GLN A 69 -1.40 5.08 16.70
CA GLN A 69 -1.42 3.66 17.05
C GLN A 69 -1.84 3.39 18.51
N GLN A 70 -1.64 4.36 19.42
CA GLN A 70 -2.01 4.22 20.83
C GLN A 70 -3.47 4.61 21.13
N ASN A 71 -4.11 5.38 20.25
CA ASN A 71 -5.43 5.99 20.51
C ASN A 71 -6.47 5.68 19.42
N GLU A 72 -6.17 4.77 18.48
CA GLU A 72 -7.01 4.41 17.32
C GLU A 72 -7.45 5.59 16.42
N GLY A 73 -6.89 6.79 16.63
CA GLY A 73 -7.17 8.02 15.89
C GLY A 73 -6.37 8.15 14.60
N GLY A 74 -6.16 7.07 13.87
CA GLY A 74 -5.39 7.05 12.62
C GLY A 74 -6.06 7.87 11.53
N SER A 75 -5.30 8.80 10.93
CA SER A 75 -5.74 9.53 9.74
C SER A 75 -5.91 8.58 8.54
N ASN A 76 -6.62 9.02 7.51
CA ASN A 76 -6.70 8.24 6.27
C ASN A 76 -5.31 8.04 5.63
N VAL A 77 -4.38 8.98 5.82
CA VAL A 77 -3.00 8.84 5.32
C VAL A 77 -2.25 7.75 6.07
N ALA A 78 -2.40 7.70 7.40
CA ALA A 78 -1.83 6.62 8.21
C ALA A 78 -2.38 5.25 7.80
N ARG A 79 -3.69 5.16 7.54
CA ARG A 79 -4.34 3.93 7.05
C ARG A 79 -3.86 3.52 5.66
N LEU A 80 -3.62 4.48 4.77
CA LEU A 80 -3.04 4.20 3.45
C LEU A 80 -1.60 3.72 3.57
N TYR A 81 -0.82 4.26 4.50
CA TYR A 81 0.53 3.77 4.80
C TYR A 81 0.52 2.33 5.33
N ASP A 82 -0.45 1.97 6.18
CA ASP A 82 -0.60 0.61 6.72
C ASP A 82 -0.90 -0.40 5.62
N CYS A 83 -1.81 -0.06 4.71
CA CYS A 83 -2.22 -0.92 3.61
C CYS A 83 -1.25 -0.93 2.42
N TYR A 84 -0.28 -0.01 2.37
CA TYR A 84 0.68 0.03 1.28
C TYR A 84 1.72 -1.09 1.45
N PRO A 85 1.88 -1.99 0.45
CA PRO A 85 2.84 -3.07 0.52
C PRO A 85 4.27 -2.54 0.35
N GLY A 86 5.22 -3.11 1.07
CA GLY A 86 6.64 -2.83 0.83
C GLY A 86 7.53 -2.83 2.06
N GLN A 87 8.76 -2.43 1.83
CA GLN A 87 9.82 -2.28 2.81
C GLN A 87 9.67 -0.96 3.56
N VAL A 88 9.75 -1.04 4.88
CA VAL A 88 9.80 0.14 5.75
C VAL A 88 11.21 0.70 5.78
N VAL A 89 11.33 2.03 5.82
CA VAL A 89 12.63 2.67 6.04
C VAL A 89 12.93 2.69 7.54
N THR A 90 13.95 1.92 7.94
CA THR A 90 14.39 1.80 9.33
C THR A 90 14.70 3.18 9.92
N GLY A 91 14.15 3.47 11.10
CA GLY A 91 14.40 4.71 11.84
C GLY A 91 13.38 5.82 11.62
N VAL A 92 12.43 5.67 10.68
CA VAL A 92 11.38 6.69 10.46
C VAL A 92 10.16 6.44 11.36
N ILE A 93 9.67 5.20 11.41
CA ILE A 93 8.58 4.75 12.29
C ILE A 93 9.10 3.62 13.18
N GLY A 94 8.71 3.65 14.46
CA GLY A 94 9.08 2.60 15.42
C GLY A 94 8.11 1.42 15.33
N GLY A 95 8.65 0.21 15.16
CA GLY A 95 7.87 -1.03 15.28
C GLY A 95 7.05 -1.44 14.05
N ASP A 96 7.17 -0.74 12.92
CA ASP A 96 6.50 -1.16 11.68
C ASP A 96 7.23 -2.36 11.03
N LYS A 97 6.48 -3.17 10.27
CA LYS A 97 6.95 -4.42 9.66
C LYS A 97 7.02 -4.28 8.14
N SER A 98 8.17 -4.62 7.58
CA SER A 98 8.33 -4.82 6.14
C SER A 98 7.52 -6.02 5.63
N TRP A 99 7.07 -5.93 4.40
CA TRP A 99 6.38 -7.00 3.68
C TRP A 99 7.38 -7.68 2.74
N PRO A 100 7.98 -8.82 3.12
CA PRO A 100 9.10 -9.41 2.37
C PRO A 100 8.71 -9.87 0.97
N GLU A 101 7.43 -10.05 0.70
CA GLU A 101 6.89 -10.42 -0.62
C GLU A 101 6.99 -9.26 -1.64
N TYR A 102 7.23 -8.03 -1.17
CA TYR A 102 7.31 -6.82 -1.97
C TYR A 102 8.69 -6.13 -1.80
N PRO A 103 9.78 -6.74 -2.33
CA PRO A 103 11.14 -6.24 -2.11
C PRO A 103 11.47 -4.92 -2.83
N LEU A 104 10.73 -4.58 -3.89
CA LEU A 104 10.94 -3.36 -4.71
C LEU A 104 10.04 -2.19 -4.32
N PHE A 105 9.13 -2.41 -3.39
CA PHE A 105 8.25 -1.38 -2.87
C PHE A 105 8.86 -0.81 -1.60
N TYR A 106 8.92 0.51 -1.49
CA TYR A 106 9.40 1.21 -0.33
C TYR A 106 8.34 2.19 0.13
N LYS A 107 8.13 2.26 1.44
CA LYS A 107 7.17 3.20 2.01
C LYS A 107 7.79 4.06 3.10
N VAL A 108 7.47 5.34 3.03
CA VAL A 108 7.92 6.36 3.97
C VAL A 108 6.72 7.16 4.44
N TYR A 109 6.51 7.17 5.75
CA TYR A 109 5.53 8.04 6.37
C TYR A 109 6.20 9.33 6.83
N VAL A 110 5.56 10.45 6.56
CA VAL A 110 6.00 11.78 6.97
C VAL A 110 4.95 12.36 7.91
N PRO A 111 5.31 12.65 9.18
CA PRO A 111 4.36 13.21 10.14
C PRO A 111 3.89 14.60 9.72
N GLY A 112 2.69 14.95 10.12
CA GLY A 112 2.11 16.25 9.80
C GLY A 112 2.80 17.40 10.52
N VAL A 113 2.75 18.57 9.88
CA VAL A 113 3.30 19.81 10.43
C VAL A 113 2.65 20.18 11.77
N GLY A 114 3.38 20.87 12.65
CA GLY A 114 2.88 21.28 13.98
C GLY A 114 3.06 20.23 15.10
N ARG A 115 3.75 19.12 14.84
CA ARG A 115 4.39 18.27 15.85
C ARG A 115 5.89 18.14 15.56
N ARG A 116 6.70 17.87 16.59
CA ARG A 116 8.13 17.54 16.40
C ARG A 116 8.24 16.20 15.66
N SER A 117 8.89 16.19 14.51
CA SER A 117 9.56 14.99 14.01
C SER A 117 10.75 14.73 14.93
N SER A 118 10.85 13.55 15.54
CA SER A 118 12.08 13.18 16.26
C SER A 118 13.25 13.22 15.28
N ARG A 119 14.35 13.88 15.70
CA ARG A 119 15.65 13.78 15.04
C ARG A 119 16.28 12.43 15.35
#